data_AF-A0A7W0LC73-F1
#
_entry.id   AF-A0A7W0LC73-F1
#
_cell.length_a   1.000
_cell.length_b   1.000
_cell.length_c   1.000
_cell.angle_alpha   90.00
_cell.angle_beta   90.00
_cell.angle_gamma   90.00
#
_symmetry.space_group_name_H-M   'P 1'
#
loop_
_entity.id
_entity.type
_entity.pdbx_description
1 polymer ?
#
loop_
_entity_poly.entity_id
_entity_poly.type
_entity_poly.pdbx_seq_one_letter_code
_entity_poly.pdbx_strand_id
1 'polypeptide(L)'
;MREDIERLVRLESPSTDKAAVDRCGDALAGLLENAGASVTRLPQTQCGDHIRAEFDGGPRRVLLLGHFDTVWDVGQIERMPFREEGGRLYGPG
;
A
#
# COMPACT_ATOMS: atom_id res chain seq x y z
N MET A 1 -5.15 -9.19 8.31
CA MET A 1 -6.02 -8.20 7.65
C MET A 1 -6.06 -6.87 8.41
N ARG A 2 -6.61 -6.78 9.65
CA ARG A 2 -6.62 -5.51 10.42
C ARG A 2 -5.22 -4.94 10.62
N GLU A 3 -4.31 -5.75 11.13
CA GLU A 3 -2.92 -5.34 11.42
C GLU A 3 -2.18 -4.90 10.14
N ASP A 4 -2.47 -5.55 9.01
CA ASP A 4 -1.91 -5.18 7.72
C ASP A 4 -2.41 -3.79 7.28
N ILE A 5 -3.71 -3.52 7.44
CA ILE A 5 -4.30 -2.21 7.16
C ILE A 5 -3.70 -1.15 8.08
N GLU A 6 -3.63 -1.41 9.38
CA GLU A 6 -3.02 -0.49 10.35
C GLU A 6 -1.56 -0.19 9.99
N ARG A 7 -0.79 -1.22 9.62
CA ARG A 7 0.59 -1.07 9.19
C ARG A 7 0.72 -0.18 7.96
N LEU A 8 -0.11 -0.39 6.93
CA LEU A 8 -0.08 0.42 5.71
C LEU A 8 -0.45 1.89 6.00
N VAL A 9 -1.51 2.13 6.78
CA VAL A 9 -1.93 3.49 7.19
C VAL A 9 -0.81 4.21 7.96
N ARG A 10 -0.13 3.51 8.87
CA ARG A 10 0.96 4.09 9.68
C ARG A 10 2.23 4.41 8.90
N LEU A 11 2.41 3.86 7.70
CA LEU A 11 3.60 4.15 6.90
C LEU A 11 3.55 5.53 6.24
N GLU A 12 2.35 6.08 6.05
CA GLU A 12 2.05 7.36 5.39
C GLU A 12 2.70 7.47 3.99
N SER A 13 1.88 7.58 2.95
CA SER A 13 2.35 7.49 1.56
C SER A 13 1.91 8.69 0.70
N PRO A 14 2.25 9.94 1.03
CA PRO A 14 1.86 11.09 0.21
C PRO A 14 2.32 10.93 -1.25
N SER A 15 1.43 11.20 -2.21
CA SER A 15 1.73 11.11 -3.66
C SER A 15 2.94 11.94 -4.08
N THR A 16 3.29 12.97 -3.30
CA THR A 16 4.40 13.91 -3.53
C THR A 16 5.73 13.47 -2.91
N ASP A 17 5.75 12.43 -2.07
CA ASP A 17 6.96 11.88 -1.44
C ASP A 17 7.24 10.47 -1.96
N LYS A 18 8.08 10.39 -3.00
CA LYS A 18 8.50 9.11 -3.58
C LYS A 18 9.06 8.15 -2.52
N ALA A 19 9.89 8.63 -1.60
CA ALA A 19 10.52 7.76 -0.62
C ALA A 19 9.50 7.18 0.38
N ALA A 20 8.48 7.96 0.74
CA ALA A 20 7.38 7.49 1.57
C ALA A 20 6.51 6.45 0.85
N VAL A 21 6.16 6.71 -0.42
CA VAL A 21 5.43 5.74 -1.24
C VAL A 21 6.26 4.47 -1.41
N ASP A 22 7.55 4.54 -1.71
CA ASP A 22 8.42 3.36 -1.87
C ASP A 22 8.47 2.50 -0.59
N ARG A 23 8.54 3.12 0.60
CA ARG A 23 8.46 2.39 1.89
C ARG A 23 7.10 1.70 2.10
N CYS A 24 6.00 2.35 1.71
CA CYS A 24 4.68 1.71 1.74
C CYS A 24 4.59 0.56 0.74
N GLY A 25 5.16 0.75 -0.46
CA GLY A 25 5.31 -0.27 -1.49
C GLY A 25 6.11 -1.48 -1.03
N ASP A 26 7.16 -1.28 -0.21
CA ASP A 26 7.92 -2.37 0.42
C ASP A 26 7.01 -3.26 1.28
N ALA A 27 6.20 -2.64 2.13
CA ALA A 27 5.28 -3.37 3.00
C ALA A 27 4.21 -4.10 2.20
N LEU A 28 3.63 -3.43 1.19
CA LEU A 28 2.62 -4.03 0.32
C LEU A 28 3.17 -5.22 -0.49
N ALA A 29 4.40 -5.10 -1.02
CA ALA A 29 5.08 -6.19 -1.71
C ALA A 29 5.22 -7.41 -0.80
N GLY A 30 5.69 -7.24 0.43
CA GLY A 30 5.79 -8.34 1.40
C GLY A 30 4.45 -8.98 1.76
N LEU A 31 3.37 -8.21 1.85
CA LEU A 31 2.02 -8.74 2.06
C LEU A 31 1.55 -9.59 0.87
N LEU A 32 1.82 -9.15 -0.35
CA LEU A 32 1.46 -9.86 -1.58
C LEU A 32 2.30 -11.15 -1.75
N GLU A 33 3.59 -11.09 -1.44
CA GLU A 33 4.48 -12.27 -1.41
C GLU A 33 3.99 -13.30 -0.39
N ASN A 34 3.64 -12.86 0.82
CA ASN A 34 3.07 -13.74 1.86
C ASN A 34 1.73 -14.36 1.45
N ALA A 35 0.98 -13.68 0.57
CA ALA A 35 -0.25 -14.22 -0.02
C ALA A 35 0.01 -15.21 -1.18
N GLY A 36 1.26 -15.38 -1.61
CA GLY A 36 1.68 -16.30 -2.67
C GLY A 36 1.89 -15.66 -4.04
N ALA A 37 2.01 -14.33 -4.13
CA ALA A 37 2.34 -13.65 -5.38
C ALA A 37 3.84 -13.69 -5.68
N SER A 38 4.19 -13.77 -6.97
CA SER A 38 5.47 -13.29 -7.46
C SER A 38 5.40 -11.78 -7.64
N VAL A 39 6.22 -11.03 -6.91
CA VAL A 39 6.19 -9.56 -6.91
C VAL A 39 7.39 -9.00 -7.67
N THR A 40 7.12 -8.06 -8.57
CA THR A 40 8.11 -7.28 -9.31
C THR A 40 7.89 -5.80 -9.03
N ARG A 41 8.96 -5.08 -8.68
CA ARG A 41 8.95 -3.62 -8.63
C ARG A 41 9.25 -3.04 -10.00
N LEU A 42 8.54 -1.98 -10.35
CA LEU A 42 8.74 -1.25 -11.59
C LEU A 42 9.18 0.17 -11.23
N PRO A 43 10.49 0.46 -11.24
CA PRO A 43 11.04 1.72 -10.78
C PRO A 43 10.45 2.92 -11.51
N GLN A 44 10.11 3.97 -10.74
CA GLN A 44 9.62 5.24 -11.28
C GLN A 44 10.57 6.39 -10.92
N THR A 45 10.69 7.39 -11.81
CA THR A 45 11.59 8.54 -11.59
C THR A 45 10.95 9.65 -10.76
N GLN A 46 9.65 9.90 -10.96
CA GLN A 46 8.96 11.08 -10.39
C GLN A 46 8.00 10.74 -9.25
N CYS A 47 7.52 9.49 -9.18
CA CYS A 47 6.58 9.01 -8.18
C CYS A 47 7.11 7.72 -7.52
N GLY A 48 6.33 7.18 -6.58
CA GLY A 48 6.62 5.87 -6.00
C GLY A 48 6.64 4.74 -7.03
N ASP A 49 7.44 3.72 -6.77
CA ASP A 49 7.57 2.55 -7.62
C ASP A 49 6.25 1.80 -7.71
N HIS A 50 5.90 1.33 -8.91
CA HIS A 50 4.73 0.47 -9.05
C HIS A 50 5.04 -0.95 -8.59
N ILE A 51 4.09 -1.56 -7.89
CA ILE A 51 4.16 -2.96 -7.47
C ILE A 51 3.31 -3.80 -8.42
N ARG A 52 3.95 -4.72 -9.15
CA ARG A 52 3.26 -5.74 -9.95
C ARG A 52 3.31 -7.07 -9.21
N ALA A 53 2.16 -7.59 -8.83
CA ALA A 53 2.02 -8.90 -8.21
C ALA A 53 1.31 -9.87 -9.16
N GLU A 54 1.89 -11.03 -9.37
CA GLU A 54 1.37 -12.07 -10.25
C GLU A 54 1.13 -13.35 -9.44
N PHE A 55 -0.08 -13.89 -9.55
CA PHE A 55 -0.43 -15.19 -8.98
C PHE A 55 -0.54 -16.22 -10.10
N ASP A 56 -0.08 -17.44 -9.84
CA ASP A 56 -0.27 -18.55 -10.76
C ASP A 56 -1.76 -18.80 -10.99
N GLY A 57 -2.13 -19.10 -12.24
CA GLY A 57 -3.53 -19.21 -12.62
C GLY A 57 -3.73 -19.98 -13.93
N GLY A 58 -5.00 -20.14 -14.30
CA GLY A 58 -5.40 -20.83 -15.52
C GLY A 58 -5.32 -19.96 -16.80
N PRO A 59 -5.93 -20.40 -17.91
CA PRO A 59 -5.82 -19.73 -19.21
C PRO A 59 -6.52 -18.36 -19.27
N ARG A 60 -7.38 -18.03 -18.30
CA ARG A 60 -8.03 -16.72 -18.19
C ARG A 60 -7.25 -15.83 -17.25
N ARG A 61 -6.99 -14.59 -17.67
CA ARG A 61 -6.25 -13.59 -16.89
C ARG A 61 -7.22 -12.52 -16.40
N VAL A 62 -7.05 -12.10 -15.14
CA VAL A 62 -7.77 -10.97 -14.53
C VAL A 62 -6.72 -9.96 -14.07
N LEU A 63 -7.01 -8.66 -14.26
CA LEU A 63 -6.20 -7.57 -13.74
C LEU A 63 -6.98 -6.88 -12.63
N LEU A 64 -6.36 -6.77 -11.45
CA LEU A 64 -6.80 -5.89 -10.38
C LEU A 64 -5.86 -4.69 -10.36
N LEU A 65 -6.42 -3.47 -10.32
CA LEU A 65 -5.66 -2.23 -10.29
C LEU A 65 -6.11 -1.39 -9.09
N GLY A 66 -5.14 -0.84 -8.38
CA GLY A 66 -5.35 0.08 -7.26
C GLY A 66 -4.12 0.95 -7.06
N HIS A 67 -4.24 1.95 -6.19
CA HIS A 67 -3.15 2.81 -5.78
C HIS A 67 -3.04 2.76 -4.25
N PHE A 68 -1.86 3.07 -3.72
CA PHE A 68 -1.56 3.01 -2.29
C PHE A 68 -0.87 4.27 -1.78
N ASP A 69 -0.65 5.26 -2.66
CA ASP A 69 -0.33 6.62 -2.28
C ASP A 69 -1.60 7.38 -1.87
N THR A 70 -1.43 8.42 -1.07
CA THR A 70 -2.52 9.21 -0.49
C THR A 70 -2.25 10.70 -0.68
N VAL A 71 -3.27 11.51 -0.42
CA VAL A 71 -3.16 12.98 -0.45
C VAL A 71 -2.66 13.57 0.87
N TRP A 72 -2.30 12.74 1.85
CA TRP A 72 -1.97 13.15 3.21
C TRP A 72 -0.46 13.22 3.39
N ASP A 73 0.04 14.37 3.85
CA ASP A 73 1.46 14.57 4.17
C ASP A 73 1.93 13.65 5.30
N VAL A 74 3.23 13.39 5.34
CA VAL A 74 3.87 12.69 6.48
C VAL A 74 3.64 13.51 7.77
N GLY A 75 3.26 12.81 8.85
CA GLY A 75 2.87 13.39 10.13
C GLY A 75 1.35 13.62 10.28
N GLN A 76 0.55 13.38 9.24
CA GLN A 76 -0.91 13.50 9.33
C GLN A 76 -1.52 12.53 10.34
N ILE A 77 -0.90 11.36 10.56
CA ILE A 77 -1.32 10.36 11.53
C ILE A 77 -1.40 10.91 12.97
N GLU A 78 -0.64 11.96 13.30
CA GLU A 78 -0.70 12.62 14.61
C GLU A 78 -2.02 13.39 14.80
N ARG A 79 -2.58 13.91 13.71
CA ARG A 79 -3.84 14.69 13.70
C ARG A 79 -5.06 13.83 13.38
N MET A 80 -4.87 12.78 12.59
CA MET A 80 -5.89 11.81 12.19
C MET A 80 -5.39 10.39 12.49
N PRO A 81 -5.37 9.98 13.77
CA PRO A 81 -4.79 8.71 14.18
C PRO A 81 -5.60 7.51 13.66
N PHE A 82 -4.90 6.41 13.42
CA PHE A 82 -5.55 5.12 13.18
C PHE A 82 -6.38 4.75 14.39
N ARG A 83 -7.67 4.45 14.17
CA ARG A 83 -8.59 4.02 15.23
C ARG A 83 -9.63 3.06 14.70
N GLU A 84 -10.15 2.23 15.60
CA GLU A 84 -11.23 1.31 15.33
C GLU A 84 -12.44 1.67 16.19
N GLU A 85 -13.60 1.89 15.57
CA GLU A 85 -14.84 2.23 16.27
C GLU A 85 -16.04 1.65 15.54
N GLY A 86 -16.90 0.93 16.26
CA GLY A 86 -18.13 0.36 15.71
C GLY A 86 -17.90 -0.60 14.53
N GLY A 87 -16.80 -1.36 14.56
CA GLY A 87 -16.42 -2.29 13.49
C GLY A 87 -15.87 -1.63 12.23
N ARG A 88 -15.47 -0.35 12.31
CA ARG A 88 -14.86 0.41 11.20
C ARG A 88 -13.45 0.84 11.57
N LEU A 89 -12.56 0.82 10.59
CA LEU A 89 -11.21 1.36 10.68
C LEU A 89 -11.20 2.78 10.09
N TYR A 90 -10.53 3.71 10.77
CA TYR A 90 -10.38 5.10 10.36
C TYR A 90 -8.90 5.47 10.38
N GLY A 91 -8.46 6.28 9.43
CA GLY A 91 -7.09 6.79 9.30
C GLY A 91 -6.87 7.42 7.92
N PRO A 92 -5.69 8.00 7.65
CA PRO A 92 -5.34 8.51 6.32
C PRO A 92 -5.09 7.37 5.33
N GLY A 93 -5.75 7.43 4.18
CA GLY A 93 -5.75 6.35 3.17
C GLY A 93 -6.94 5.42 3.33
#